data_AF-A0A3A8WFM1-F1
#
_entry.id   AF-A0A3A8WFM1-F1
#
_cell.length_a   1.000
_cell.length_b   1.000
_cell.length_c   1.000
_cell.angle_alpha   90.00
_cell.angle_beta   90.00
_cell.angle_gamma   90.00
#
_symmetry.space_group_name_H-M   'P 1'
#
loop_
_entity.id
_entity.type
_entity.pdbx_description
1 polymer ?
#
loop_
_entity_poly.entity_id
_entity_poly.type
_entity_poly.pdbx_seq_one_letter_code
_entity_poly.pdbx_strand_id
1 'polypeptide(L)'
;MSAATEEYNDLVKRMEHGFMEIDNDIIVDLRKQDEGYLALCRQIGDMERDYPFILNVTEGEGNISLTAEEHKVLVEYFRLSLKKDNIERKQIYFRGHTDGYAYLKKIGAI
;
A
#
# COMPACT_ATOMS: atom_id res chain seq x y z
N MET A 1 35.72 10.52 10.21
CA MET A 1 34.34 10.19 10.61
C MET A 1 34.15 8.70 10.38
N SER A 2 33.37 8.01 11.21
CA SER A 2 33.18 6.56 11.02
C SER A 2 32.17 6.30 9.90
N ALA A 3 32.24 5.15 9.22
CA ALA A 3 31.26 4.76 8.21
C ALA A 3 29.81 4.83 8.73
N ALA A 4 29.60 4.57 10.03
CA ALA A 4 28.30 4.71 10.70
C ALA A 4 27.81 6.16 10.83
N THR A 5 28.71 7.14 10.84
CA THR A 5 28.33 8.58 10.85
C THR A 5 28.01 9.11 9.46
N GLU A 6 28.56 8.51 8.39
CA GLU A 6 28.14 8.82 7.02
C GLU A 6 26.76 8.23 6.70
N GLU A 7 26.47 7.02 7.19
CA GLU A 7 25.18 6.34 7.00
C GLU A 7 24.00 7.03 7.72
N TYR A 8 24.21 7.59 8.91
CA TYR A 8 23.18 8.39 9.62
C TYR A 8 22.85 9.73 8.93
N ASN A 9 23.82 10.29 8.21
CA ASN A 9 23.68 11.54 7.48
C ASN A 9 23.12 11.35 6.06
N ASP A 10 23.00 10.10 5.60
CA ASP A 10 22.43 9.77 4.31
C ASP A 10 20.89 9.74 4.39
N LEU A 11 20.28 10.85 3.97
CA LEU A 11 18.83 11.00 3.94
C LEU A 11 18.16 9.91 3.09
N VAL A 12 18.79 9.48 1.99
CA VAL A 12 18.21 8.50 1.06
C VAL A 12 18.11 7.14 1.74
N LYS A 13 19.20 6.65 2.35
CA LYS A 13 19.19 5.38 3.09
C LYS A 13 18.18 5.37 4.24
N ARG A 14 18.03 6.49 4.94
CA ARG A 14 17.02 6.62 6.01
C ARG A 14 15.60 6.52 5.47
N MET A 15 15.31 7.14 4.32
CA MET A 15 14.00 7.05 3.67
C MET A 15 13.73 5.62 3.17
N GLU A 16 14.72 4.95 2.60
CA GLU A 16 14.60 3.54 2.19
C GLU A 16 14.30 2.63 3.38
N HIS A 17 15.03 2.81 4.50
CA HIS A 17 14.81 2.02 5.72
C HIS A 17 13.44 2.30 6.36
N GLY A 18 13.01 3.57 6.38
CA GLY A 18 11.74 4.00 6.94
C GLY A 18 10.53 3.83 6.02
N PHE A 19 10.70 3.29 4.80
CA PHE A 19 9.64 3.25 3.81
C PHE A 19 8.38 2.53 4.31
N MET A 20 8.54 1.40 5.01
CA MET A 20 7.40 0.64 5.56
C MET A 20 6.60 1.44 6.60
N GLU A 21 7.26 2.27 7.40
CA GLU A 21 6.59 3.13 8.38
C GLU A 21 5.83 4.25 7.67
N ILE A 22 6.47 4.90 6.68
CA ILE A 22 5.86 5.95 5.86
C ILE A 22 4.64 5.41 5.11
N ASP A 23 4.77 4.23 4.49
CA ASP A 23 3.68 3.56 3.78
C ASP A 23 2.51 3.27 4.74
N ASN A 24 2.79 2.66 5.89
CA ASN A 24 1.76 2.37 6.88
C ASN A 24 1.06 3.65 7.39
N ASP A 25 1.80 4.73 7.65
CA ASP A 25 1.22 6.02 8.06
C ASP A 25 0.29 6.58 6.99
N ILE A 26 0.68 6.51 5.71
CA ILE A 26 -0.17 6.91 4.59
C ILE A 26 -1.45 6.07 4.55
N ILE A 27 -1.36 4.75 4.73
CA ILE A 27 -2.54 3.88 4.75
C ILE A 27 -3.45 4.22 5.93
N VAL A 28 -2.89 4.44 7.12
CA VAL A 28 -3.66 4.82 8.32
C VAL A 28 -4.39 6.14 8.11
N ASP A 29 -3.71 7.15 7.57
CA ASP A 29 -4.32 8.45 7.27
C ASP A 29 -5.40 8.33 6.20
N LEU A 30 -5.16 7.55 5.15
CA LEU A 30 -6.12 7.30 4.08
C LEU A 30 -7.39 6.63 4.61
N ARG A 31 -7.27 5.64 5.51
CA ARG A 31 -8.43 5.01 6.16
C ARG A 31 -9.24 5.97 7.03
N LYS A 32 -8.59 6.95 7.67
CA LYS A 32 -9.25 7.95 8.51
C LYS A 32 -9.99 9.01 7.69
N GLN A 33 -9.45 9.36 6.52
CA GLN A 33 -9.89 10.52 5.74
C GLN A 33 -10.79 10.16 4.56
N ASP A 34 -10.70 8.94 4.04
CA ASP A 34 -11.46 8.48 2.87
C ASP A 34 -12.37 7.29 3.24
N GLU A 35 -13.65 7.59 3.49
CA GLU A 35 -14.68 6.59 3.80
C GLU A 35 -14.87 5.58 2.65
N GLY A 36 -14.68 6.01 1.40
CA GLY A 36 -14.82 5.15 0.22
C GLY A 36 -13.69 4.13 0.12
N TYR A 37 -12.45 4.54 0.42
CA TYR A 37 -11.31 3.64 0.54
C TYR A 37 -11.46 2.70 1.74
N LEU A 38 -11.95 3.19 2.89
CA LEU A 38 -12.22 2.33 4.05
C LEU A 38 -13.28 1.28 3.73
N ALA A 39 -14.36 1.65 3.04
CA ALA A 39 -15.39 0.73 2.59
C ALA A 39 -14.84 -0.31 1.60
N LEU A 40 -13.98 0.11 0.67
CA LEU A 40 -13.30 -0.81 -0.25
C LEU A 40 -12.43 -1.83 0.50
N CYS A 41 -11.65 -1.39 1.49
CA CYS A 41 -10.85 -2.28 2.32
C CYS A 41 -11.71 -3.32 3.04
N ARG A 42 -12.86 -2.89 3.60
CA ARG A 42 -13.81 -3.80 4.26
C ARG A 42 -14.39 -4.80 3.28
N GLN A 43 -14.82 -4.35 2.10
CA GLN A 43 -15.37 -5.23 1.07
C GLN A 43 -14.38 -6.32 0.66
N ILE A 44 -13.09 -5.98 0.48
CA ILE A 44 -12.04 -6.95 0.14
C ILE A 44 -11.88 -7.97 1.28
N GLY A 45 -11.79 -7.52 2.54
CA GLY A 45 -11.68 -8.42 3.69
C GLY A 45 -12.94 -9.27 3.93
N ASP A 46 -14.12 -8.74 3.62
CA ASP A 46 -15.38 -9.49 3.63
C ASP A 46 -15.35 -10.61 2.59
N MET A 47 -14.85 -10.33 1.38
CA MET A 47 -14.70 -11.36 0.34
C MET A 47 -13.71 -12.45 0.76
N GLU A 48 -12.56 -12.12 1.34
CA GLU A 48 -11.59 -13.11 1.81
C GLU A 48 -12.16 -14.01 2.91
N ARG A 49 -12.97 -13.45 3.81
CA ARG A 49 -13.67 -14.21 4.86
C ARG A 49 -14.79 -15.08 4.29
N ASP A 50 -15.63 -14.52 3.44
CA ASP A 50 -16.84 -15.19 2.94
C ASP A 50 -16.52 -16.21 1.84
N TYR A 51 -15.37 -16.04 1.17
CA TYR A 51 -14.86 -16.92 0.12
C TYR A 51 -13.40 -17.35 0.39
N PRO A 52 -13.17 -18.30 1.32
CA PRO A 52 -11.81 -18.70 1.72
C PRO A 52 -10.93 -19.25 0.58
N PHE A 53 -11.53 -19.69 -0.53
CA PHE A 53 -10.77 -20.13 -1.71
C PHE A 53 -9.91 -19.01 -2.31
N ILE A 54 -10.27 -17.73 -2.08
CA ILE A 54 -9.47 -16.57 -2.49
C ILE A 54 -8.08 -16.66 -1.87
N LEU A 55 -7.99 -16.90 -0.55
CA LEU A 55 -6.71 -17.03 0.16
C LEU A 55 -5.92 -18.24 -0.32
N ASN A 56 -6.58 -19.35 -0.66
CA ASN A 56 -5.90 -20.49 -1.28
C ASN A 56 -5.24 -20.11 -2.61
N VAL A 57 -5.88 -19.25 -3.41
CA VAL A 57 -5.32 -18.77 -4.69
C VAL A 57 -4.21 -17.74 -4.48
N THR A 58 -4.34 -16.84 -3.51
CA THR A 58 -3.42 -15.71 -3.35
C THR A 58 -2.21 -16.02 -2.47
N GLU A 59 -2.34 -16.94 -1.52
CA GLU A 59 -1.32 -17.26 -0.51
C GLU A 59 -0.94 -18.75 -0.49
N GLY A 60 -1.77 -19.62 -1.08
CA GLY A 60 -1.53 -21.05 -1.13
C GLY A 60 -0.51 -21.47 -2.20
N GLU A 61 -0.14 -22.74 -2.17
CA GLU A 61 0.79 -23.35 -3.11
C GLU A 61 0.16 -24.55 -3.82
N GLY A 62 0.63 -24.85 -5.04
CA GLY A 62 0.21 -26.01 -5.82
C GLY A 62 -0.90 -25.73 -6.83
N ASN A 63 -1.51 -26.80 -7.35
CA ASN A 63 -2.53 -26.70 -8.38
C ASN A 63 -3.90 -26.41 -7.78
N ILE A 64 -4.63 -25.45 -8.37
CA ILE A 64 -5.98 -25.06 -7.97
C ILE A 64 -6.91 -25.18 -9.18
N SER A 65 -8.11 -25.69 -8.94
CA SER A 65 -9.20 -25.71 -9.93
C SER A 65 -10.34 -24.87 -9.39
N LEU A 66 -10.90 -24.00 -10.24
CA LEU A 66 -12.00 -23.11 -9.87
C LEU A 66 -13.26 -23.48 -10.66
N THR A 67 -14.41 -23.40 -10.01
CA THR A 67 -15.72 -23.35 -10.67
C THR A 67 -15.91 -22.03 -11.42
N ALA A 68 -16.92 -21.95 -12.27
CA ALA A 68 -17.25 -20.71 -12.98
C ALA A 68 -17.64 -19.57 -12.02
N GLU A 69 -18.38 -19.90 -10.96
CA GLU A 69 -18.78 -18.99 -9.90
C GLU A 69 -17.56 -18.49 -9.10
N GLU A 70 -16.67 -19.39 -8.67
CA GLU A 70 -15.43 -19.01 -7.97
C GLU A 70 -14.54 -18.13 -8.84
N HIS A 71 -14.38 -18.46 -10.12
CA HIS A 71 -13.64 -17.62 -11.06
C HIS A 71 -14.23 -16.21 -11.15
N LYS A 72 -15.56 -16.09 -11.21
CA LYS A 72 -16.24 -14.78 -11.24
C LYS A 72 -15.99 -13.97 -9.95
N VAL A 73 -16.06 -14.61 -8.80
CA VAL A 73 -15.75 -13.98 -7.50
C VAL A 73 -14.29 -13.52 -7.45
N LEU A 74 -13.36 -14.36 -7.94
CA LEU A 74 -11.93 -14.04 -7.97
C LEU A 74 -11.60 -12.86 -8.90
N VAL A 75 -12.23 -12.78 -10.07
CA VAL A 75 -12.08 -11.64 -10.98
C VAL A 75 -12.52 -10.34 -10.31
N GLU A 76 -13.65 -10.37 -9.59
CA GLU A 76 -14.13 -9.20 -8.85
C GLU A 76 -13.19 -8.82 -7.70
N TYR A 77 -12.67 -9.81 -6.97
CA TYR A 77 -11.66 -9.59 -5.92
C TYR A 77 -10.44 -8.86 -6.50
N PHE A 78 -9.83 -9.37 -7.57
CA PHE A 78 -8.67 -8.73 -8.19
C PHE A 78 -8.96 -7.34 -8.73
N ARG A 79 -10.16 -7.10 -9.27
CA ARG A 79 -10.58 -5.76 -9.70
C ARG A 79 -10.60 -4.77 -8.54
N LEU A 80 -11.11 -5.19 -7.39
CA LEU A 80 -11.18 -4.37 -6.18
C LEU A 80 -9.78 -4.17 -5.56
N SER A 81 -8.96 -5.21 -5.50
CA SER A 81 -7.57 -5.12 -5.01
C SER A 81 -6.73 -4.19 -5.87
N LEU A 82 -6.83 -4.28 -7.21
CA LEU A 82 -6.17 -3.33 -8.11
C LEU A 82 -6.66 -1.89 -7.90
N LYS A 83 -7.96 -1.70 -7.66
CA LYS A 83 -8.51 -0.37 -7.33
C LYS A 83 -7.92 0.17 -6.03
N LYS A 84 -7.83 -0.66 -4.98
CA LYS A 84 -7.20 -0.32 -3.70
C LYS A 84 -5.75 0.11 -3.91
N ASP A 85 -4.95 -0.72 -4.57
CA ASP A 85 -3.54 -0.44 -4.85
C ASP A 85 -3.34 0.87 -5.63
N ASN A 86 -4.22 1.16 -6.58
CA ASN A 86 -4.15 2.40 -7.36
C ASN A 86 -4.43 3.65 -6.51
N ILE A 87 -5.31 3.55 -5.51
CA ILE A 87 -5.57 4.66 -4.58
C ILE A 87 -4.33 4.85 -3.70
N GLU A 88 -3.79 3.78 -3.13
CA GLU A 88 -2.62 3.81 -2.23
C GLU A 88 -1.39 4.37 -2.94
N ARG A 89 -1.06 3.85 -4.13
CA ARG A 89 0.06 4.34 -4.96
C ARG A 89 -0.07 5.83 -5.32
N LYS A 90 -1.30 6.29 -5.59
CA LYS A 90 -1.56 7.71 -5.85
C LYS A 90 -1.31 8.57 -4.62
N GLN A 91 -1.68 8.09 -3.43
CA GLN A 91 -1.42 8.80 -2.18
C GLN A 91 0.06 8.87 -1.85
N ILE A 92 0.81 7.79 -2.06
CA ILE A 92 2.28 7.77 -1.92
C ILE A 92 2.92 8.81 -2.85
N TYR A 93 2.48 8.88 -4.11
CA TYR A 93 2.96 9.88 -5.06
C TYR A 93 2.75 11.31 -4.55
N PHE A 94 1.55 11.65 -4.08
CA PHE A 94 1.27 13.00 -3.57
C PHE A 94 1.98 13.32 -2.26
N ARG A 95 2.12 12.34 -1.36
CA ARG A 95 2.87 12.50 -0.11
C ARG A 95 4.33 12.79 -0.40
N GLY A 96 4.95 12.04 -1.31
CA GLY A 96 6.32 12.28 -1.73
C GLY A 96 6.56 13.69 -2.29
N HIS A 97 5.64 14.20 -3.12
CA HIS A 97 5.72 15.59 -3.62
C HIS A 97 5.59 16.63 -2.51
N THR A 98 4.67 16.41 -1.58
CA THR A 98 4.43 17.33 -0.46
C THR A 98 5.63 17.38 0.48
N ASP A 99 6.17 16.21 0.85
CA ASP A 99 7.33 16.08 1.72
C ASP A 99 8.59 16.65 1.04
N GLY A 100 8.77 16.38 -0.25
CA GLY A 100 9.86 16.95 -1.06
C GLY A 100 9.80 18.48 -1.13
N TYR A 101 8.63 19.04 -1.41
CA TYR A 101 8.42 20.49 -1.43
C TYR A 101 8.68 21.13 -0.06
N ALA A 102 8.19 20.51 1.02
CA ALA A 102 8.44 20.96 2.39
C ALA A 102 9.93 20.92 2.75
N TYR A 103 10.64 19.89 2.30
CA TYR A 103 12.08 19.76 2.48
C TYR A 103 12.85 20.87 1.75
N LEU A 104 12.54 21.13 0.47
CA LEU A 104 13.20 22.18 -0.31
C LEU A 104 13.02 23.57 0.32
N LYS A 105 11.82 23.87 0.82
CA LYS A 105 11.57 25.09 1.61
C LYS A 105 12.43 25.15 2.87
N LYS A 106 12.51 24.05 3.62
CA LYS A 106 13.26 23.98 4.88
C LYS A 106 14.75 24.26 4.70
N ILE A 107 15.33 23.85 3.57
CA ILE A 107 16.75 24.09 3.26
C ILE A 107 17.00 25.40 2.50
N GLY A 108 15.95 26.17 2.18
CA GLY A 108 16.05 27.43 1.44
C GLY A 108 16.40 27.26 -0.04
N ALA A 109 16.11 26.11 -0.64
CA ALA A 109 16.33 25.87 -2.07
C ALA A 109 15.22 26.45 -2.96
N ILE A 110 14.04 26.71 -2.38
CA ILE A 110 12.88 27.39 -2.98
C ILE A 110 12.18 28.28 -1.96
#